data_AF-A0A3D0LYR1-F1
#
_entry.id   AF-A0A3D0LYR1-F1
#
_cell.length_a   1.000
_cell.length_b   1.000
_cell.length_c   1.000
_cell.angle_alpha   90.00
_cell.angle_beta   90.00
_cell.angle_gamma   90.00
#
_symmetry.space_group_name_H-M   'P 1'
#
loop_
_entity.id
_entity.type
_entity.pdbx_description
1 polymer ?
#
loop_
_entity_poly.entity_id
_entity_poly.type
_entity_poly.pdbx_seq_one_letter_code
_entity_poly.pdbx_strand_id
1 'polypeptide(L)'
;MMIIGGLLIFLAIKKEYEPMLLLPIGFGAILANIPGSSAIGEHGFLTVLYNAGIANELFPILIFIGVGAMIDFGPLLRRPFMLFFGAAAQFGIFATLLAALYLGQLKGILPDAIANIIPQFSLKEAASIGIIGAADGPTSIYVASLFAPRLLGPISVAAYSYMALVP
;
A
#
# COMPACT_ATOMS: atom_id res chain seq x y z
N MET A 1 -8.58 12.26 9.55
CA MET A 1 -7.29 11.55 9.64
C MET A 1 -6.99 11.04 11.05
N MET A 2 -7.10 11.85 12.11
CA MET A 2 -6.87 11.36 13.49
C MET A 2 -7.76 10.17 13.89
N ILE A 3 -9.06 10.21 13.56
CA ILE A 3 -9.99 9.08 13.80
C ILE A 3 -9.55 7.82 13.03
N ILE A 4 -9.11 7.98 11.78
CA ILE A 4 -8.64 6.88 10.94
C ILE A 4 -7.36 6.29 11.53
N GLY A 5 -6.39 7.11 11.95
CA GLY A 5 -5.19 6.64 12.63
C GLY A 5 -5.50 5.88 13.91
N GLY A 6 -6.44 6.36 14.72
CA GLY A 6 -6.92 5.63 15.90
C GLY A 6 -7.58 4.28 15.57
N LEU A 7 -8.35 4.22 14.48
CA LEU A 7 -8.95 2.98 13.98
C LEU A 7 -7.88 1.99 13.50
N LEU A 8 -6.84 2.45 12.81
CA LEU A 8 -5.71 1.60 12.39
C LEU A 8 -4.96 1.04 13.59
N ILE A 9 -4.71 1.86 14.62
CA ILE A 9 -4.10 1.41 15.89
C ILE A 9 -4.99 0.37 16.57
N PHE A 10 -6.31 0.60 16.62
CA PHE A 10 -7.25 -0.36 17.19
C PHE A 10 -7.22 -1.70 16.44
N LEU A 11 -7.22 -1.68 15.10
CA LEU A 11 -7.13 -2.90 14.29
C LEU A 11 -5.79 -3.63 14.51
N ALA A 12 -4.68 -2.89 14.56
CA ALA A 12 -3.36 -3.46 14.81
C ALA A 12 -3.25 -4.13 16.18
N ILE A 13 -3.85 -3.56 17.24
CA ILE A 13 -3.73 -4.10 18.61
C ILE A 13 -4.81 -5.15 18.90
N LYS A 14 -6.08 -4.83 18.63
CA LYS A 14 -7.21 -5.68 19.05
C LYS A 14 -7.47 -6.84 18.09
N LYS A 15 -7.17 -6.64 16.80
CA LYS A 15 -7.37 -7.63 15.75
C LYS A 15 -6.05 -8.23 15.25
N GLU A 16 -4.91 -7.75 15.74
CA GLU A 16 -3.57 -8.22 15.38
C GLU A 16 -3.32 -8.17 13.86
N TYR A 17 -3.92 -7.19 13.18
CA TYR A 17 -3.73 -6.99 11.75
C TYR A 17 -2.38 -6.32 11.48
N GLU A 18 -1.43 -7.09 10.93
CA GLU A 18 -0.07 -6.65 10.58
C GLU A 18 0.53 -5.65 11.60
N PRO A 19 0.59 -6.02 12.90
CA PRO A 19 0.80 -5.07 13.99
C PRO A 19 2.14 -4.34 13.87
N MET A 20 3.15 -5.00 13.31
CA MET A 20 4.49 -4.43 13.11
C MET A 20 4.51 -3.22 12.19
N LEU A 21 3.55 -3.12 11.26
CA LEU A 21 3.51 -2.09 10.22
C LEU A 21 2.28 -1.19 10.37
N LEU A 22 1.10 -1.77 10.63
CA LEU A 22 -0.15 -1.03 10.73
C LEU A 22 -0.18 -0.10 11.95
N LEU A 23 0.44 -0.49 13.07
CA LEU A 23 0.53 0.34 14.27
C LEU A 23 1.40 1.60 14.04
N PRO A 24 2.66 1.51 13.54
CA PRO A 24 3.43 2.69 13.15
C PRO A 24 2.73 3.59 12.11
N ILE A 25 2.05 3.00 11.12
CA ILE A 25 1.29 3.76 10.11
C ILE A 25 0.15 4.55 10.76
N GLY A 26 -0.64 3.91 11.63
CA GLY A 26 -1.73 4.56 12.36
C GLY A 26 -1.23 5.69 13.27
N PHE A 27 -0.13 5.45 13.97
CA PHE A 27 0.50 6.46 14.83
C PHE A 27 1.07 7.64 14.03
N GLY A 28 1.79 7.36 12.93
CA GLY A 28 2.31 8.39 12.02
C GLY A 28 1.18 9.23 11.41
N ALA A 29 0.05 8.62 11.06
CA ALA A 29 -1.13 9.32 10.56
C ALA A 29 -1.72 10.29 11.59
N ILE A 30 -1.72 9.94 12.88
CA ILE A 30 -2.13 10.87 13.95
C ILE A 30 -1.13 12.01 14.05
N LEU A 31 0.17 11.71 14.19
CA LEU A 31 1.21 12.71 14.38
C LEU A 31 1.31 13.74 13.26
N ALA A 32 1.16 13.29 12.01
CA ALA A 32 1.17 14.14 10.82
C ALA A 32 -0.07 15.05 10.72
N ASN A 33 -1.15 14.77 11.47
CA ASN A 33 -2.40 15.50 11.40
C ASN A 33 -2.77 16.25 12.70
N ILE A 34 -1.86 16.29 13.69
CA ILE A 34 -2.03 17.15 14.87
C ILE A 34 -1.89 18.63 14.43
N PRO A 35 -2.86 19.51 14.71
CA PRO A 35 -2.76 20.93 14.37
C PRO A 35 -1.56 21.58 15.06
N GLY A 36 -0.73 22.30 14.30
CA GLY A 36 0.47 22.95 14.83
C GLY A 36 1.62 22.00 15.18
N SER A 37 1.54 20.73 14.78
CA SER A 37 2.61 19.75 14.98
C SER A 37 3.86 20.11 14.20
N SER A 38 5.02 19.99 14.86
CA SER A 38 6.34 20.05 14.21
C SER A 38 6.75 18.72 13.59
N ALA A 39 5.89 17.69 13.60
CA ALA A 39 6.21 16.38 13.05
C ALA A 39 6.41 16.39 11.52
N ILE A 40 5.70 17.30 10.83
CA ILE A 40 5.78 17.51 9.38
C ILE A 40 6.22 18.95 9.08
N GLY A 41 7.01 19.14 8.03
CA GLY A 41 7.58 20.44 7.64
C GLY A 41 9.06 20.34 7.29
N GLU A 42 9.70 21.47 7.00
CA GLU A 42 11.11 21.51 6.55
C GLU A 42 12.08 20.81 7.52
N HIS A 43 11.82 20.93 8.83
CA HIS A 43 12.58 20.26 9.88
C HIS A 43 11.76 19.20 10.64
N GLY A 44 10.62 18.79 10.08
CA GLY A 44 9.77 17.80 10.72
C GLY A 44 10.40 16.42 10.67
N PHE A 45 10.46 15.72 11.80
CA PHE A 45 11.16 14.44 11.87
C PHE A 45 10.55 13.37 10.94
N LEU A 46 9.23 13.39 10.71
CA LEU A 46 8.58 12.47 9.76
C LEU A 46 8.97 12.82 8.32
N THR A 47 9.13 14.11 8.01
CA THR A 47 9.61 14.56 6.70
C THR A 47 11.07 14.17 6.48
N VAL A 48 11.91 14.28 7.51
CA VAL A 48 13.31 13.81 7.45
C VAL A 48 13.38 12.31 7.21
N LEU A 49 12.62 11.51 7.96
CA LEU A 49 12.57 10.05 7.78
C LEU A 49 12.03 9.66 6.40
N TYR A 50 10.99 10.36 5.92
CA TYR A 50 10.46 10.15 4.59
C TYR A 50 11.51 10.41 3.51
N ASN A 51 12.20 11.54 3.56
CA ASN A 51 13.22 11.92 2.58
C ASN A 51 14.47 11.04 2.65
N ALA A 52 14.87 10.62 3.85
CA ALA A 52 16.05 9.79 4.06
C ALA A 52 15.82 8.31 3.71
N GLY A 53 14.58 7.84 3.74
CA GLY A 53 14.27 6.40 3.66
C GLY A 53 13.26 5.98 2.60
N ILE A 54 12.11 6.67 2.50
CA ILE A 54 11.03 6.26 1.60
C ILE A 54 11.20 6.89 0.21
N ALA A 55 11.50 8.18 0.16
CA ALA A 55 11.63 8.94 -1.09
C ALA A 55 12.80 8.46 -1.97
N ASN A 56 13.84 7.91 -1.35
CA ASN A 56 15.04 7.38 -2.02
C ASN A 56 15.07 5.84 -2.02
N GLU A 57 13.96 5.19 -1.69
CA GLU A 57 13.79 3.73 -1.75
C GLU A 57 14.66 2.91 -0.78
N LEU A 58 15.44 3.55 0.09
CA LEU A 58 16.32 2.88 1.05
C LEU A 58 15.55 1.93 1.99
N PHE A 59 14.45 2.40 2.60
CA PHE A 59 13.67 1.58 3.53
C PHE A 59 12.95 0.41 2.83
N PRO A 60 12.24 0.60 1.70
CA PRO A 60 11.68 -0.51 0.94
C PRO A 60 12.72 -1.58 0.58
N ILE A 61 13.91 -1.19 0.11
CA ILE A 61 14.98 -2.14 -0.27
C ILE A 61 15.47 -2.93 0.95
N LEU A 62 15.71 -2.25 2.09
CA LEU A 62 16.14 -2.92 3.31
C LEU A 62 15.08 -3.92 3.82
N ILE A 63 13.80 -3.57 3.72
CA ILE A 63 12.71 -4.49 4.05
C ILE A 63 12.73 -5.69 3.09
N PHE A 64 12.92 -5.48 1.78
CA PHE A 64 13.03 -6.57 0.80
C PHE A 64 14.18 -7.53 1.07
N ILE A 65 15.36 -7.00 1.43
CA ILE A 65 16.51 -7.82 1.81
C ILE A 65 16.17 -8.66 3.04
N GLY A 66 15.52 -8.06 4.05
CA GLY A 66 15.05 -8.77 5.24
C GLY A 66 14.05 -9.88 4.91
N VAL A 67 13.02 -9.58 4.12
CA VAL A 67 12.03 -10.57 3.66
C VAL A 67 12.72 -11.70 2.90
N GLY A 68 13.60 -11.39 1.96
CA GLY A 68 14.37 -12.37 1.20
C GLY A 68 15.23 -13.28 2.07
N ALA A 69 15.83 -12.75 3.13
CA ALA A 69 16.62 -13.52 4.08
C ALA A 69 15.78 -14.48 4.96
N MET A 70 14.48 -14.24 5.09
CA MET A 70 13.55 -15.06 5.88
C MET A 70 12.84 -16.14 5.04
N ILE A 71 12.93 -16.10 3.70
CA ILE A 71 12.22 -17.05 2.82
C ILE A 71 12.91 -18.43 2.81
N ASP A 72 12.14 -19.47 3.10
CA ASP A 72 12.54 -20.86 2.85
C ASP A 72 12.18 -21.29 1.42
N PHE A 73 13.20 -21.54 0.60
CA PHE A 73 13.04 -22.01 -0.78
C PHE A 73 12.84 -23.54 -0.88
N GLY A 74 13.05 -24.29 0.20
CA GLY A 74 12.95 -25.75 0.22
C GLY A 74 11.62 -26.31 -0.28
N PRO A 75 10.45 -25.77 0.10
CA PRO A 75 9.15 -26.19 -0.43
C PRO A 75 9.02 -25.93 -1.94
N LEU A 76 9.52 -24.79 -2.42
CA LEU A 76 9.45 -24.40 -3.83
C LEU A 76 10.33 -25.30 -4.70
N LEU A 77 11.57 -25.56 -4.27
CA LEU A 77 12.52 -26.41 -4.99
C LEU A 77 12.09 -27.87 -5.02
N ARG A 78 11.39 -28.35 -3.98
CA ARG A 78 10.82 -29.72 -3.94
C ARG A 78 9.66 -29.91 -4.92
N ARG A 79 8.90 -28.85 -5.23
CA ARG A 79 7.79 -28.89 -6.21
C ARG A 79 7.81 -27.64 -7.10
N PRO A 80 8.69 -27.60 -8.12
CA PRO A 80 8.82 -26.42 -9.00
C PRO A 80 7.53 -26.02 -9.71
N PHE A 81 6.61 -26.97 -9.92
CA PHE A 81 5.29 -26.69 -10.49
C PHE A 81 4.48 -25.66 -9.68
N MET A 82 4.77 -25.49 -8.39
CA MET A 82 4.16 -24.44 -7.55
C MET A 82 4.41 -23.02 -8.08
N LEU A 83 5.46 -22.80 -8.88
CA LEU A 83 5.74 -21.52 -9.54
C LEU A 83 4.57 -21.05 -10.42
N PHE A 84 3.84 -21.96 -11.07
CA PHE A 84 2.71 -21.59 -11.92
C PHE A 84 1.52 -21.05 -11.13
N PHE A 85 1.31 -21.49 -9.89
CA PHE A 85 0.31 -20.89 -9.00
C PHE A 85 0.71 -19.47 -8.61
N GLY A 86 2.00 -19.23 -8.38
CA GLY A 86 2.55 -17.89 -8.17
C GLY A 86 2.29 -16.97 -9.38
N ALA A 87 2.50 -17.48 -10.61
CA ALA A 87 2.20 -16.74 -11.84
C ALA A 87 0.71 -16.43 -11.97
N ALA A 88 -0.17 -17.40 -11.66
CA ALA A 88 -1.62 -17.19 -11.69
C ALA A 88 -2.08 -16.17 -10.63
N ALA A 89 -1.46 -16.16 -9.45
CA ALA A 89 -1.78 -15.19 -8.39
C ALA A 89 -1.54 -13.73 -8.84
N GLN A 90 -0.58 -13.48 -9.74
CA GLN A 90 -0.31 -12.15 -10.29
C GLN A 90 -1.43 -11.63 -11.21
N PHE A 91 -2.38 -12.48 -11.64
CA PHE A 91 -3.55 -12.04 -12.39
C PHE A 91 -4.38 -10.99 -11.62
N GLY A 92 -4.38 -11.06 -10.29
CA GLY A 92 -5.04 -10.07 -9.43
C GLY A 92 -4.56 -8.63 -9.66
N ILE A 93 -3.27 -8.45 -9.99
CA ILE A 93 -2.71 -7.13 -10.33
C ILE A 93 -3.36 -6.57 -11.59
N PHE A 94 -3.38 -7.37 -12.65
CA PHE A 94 -3.94 -6.95 -13.94
C PHE A 94 -5.44 -6.72 -13.85
N ALA A 95 -6.17 -7.59 -13.15
CA ALA A 95 -7.60 -7.42 -12.91
C ALA A 95 -7.89 -6.10 -12.17
N THR A 96 -7.12 -5.81 -11.12
CA THR A 96 -7.28 -4.58 -10.33
C THR A 96 -6.92 -3.32 -11.14
N LEU A 97 -5.83 -3.38 -11.93
CA LEU A 97 -5.45 -2.29 -12.85
C LEU A 97 -6.55 -2.01 -13.88
N LEU A 98 -7.07 -3.06 -14.53
CA LEU A 98 -8.13 -2.93 -15.53
C LEU A 98 -9.42 -2.37 -14.90
N ALA A 99 -9.77 -2.83 -13.70
CA ALA A 99 -10.90 -2.30 -12.96
C ALA A 99 -10.72 -0.82 -12.61
N ALA A 100 -9.53 -0.41 -12.15
CA ALA A 100 -9.22 0.98 -11.85
C ALA A 100 -9.31 1.89 -13.09
N LEU A 101 -8.84 1.41 -14.25
CA LEU A 101 -8.98 2.13 -15.52
C LEU A 101 -10.45 2.22 -15.98
N TYR A 102 -11.21 1.12 -15.85
CA TYR A 102 -12.60 1.06 -16.28
C TYR A 102 -13.54 1.89 -15.40
N LEU A 103 -13.23 2.00 -14.10
CA LEU A 103 -13.93 2.90 -13.18
C LEU A 103 -13.90 4.36 -13.69
N GLY A 104 -12.79 4.79 -14.28
CA GLY A 104 -12.69 6.12 -14.90
C GLY A 104 -13.61 6.31 -16.11
N GLN A 105 -13.91 5.24 -16.85
CA GLN A 105 -14.77 5.25 -18.05
C GLN A 105 -16.26 5.17 -17.71
N LEU A 106 -16.62 4.54 -16.58
CA LEU A 106 -18.00 4.45 -16.07
C LEU A 106 -18.60 5.82 -15.72
N LYS A 107 -17.77 6.86 -15.61
CA LYS A 107 -18.18 8.26 -15.42
C LYS A 107 -19.12 8.77 -16.53
N GLY A 108 -19.05 8.23 -17.75
CA GLY A 108 -19.92 8.61 -18.86
C GLY A 108 -21.27 7.88 -18.93
N ILE A 109 -21.48 6.86 -18.09
CA ILE A 109 -22.68 6.01 -18.11
C ILE A 109 -23.53 6.22 -16.84
N LEU A 110 -22.90 6.59 -15.73
CA LEU A 110 -23.56 6.81 -14.45
C LEU A 110 -24.14 8.23 -14.34
N PRO A 111 -25.24 8.41 -13.56
CA PRO A 111 -25.77 9.73 -13.25
C PRO A 111 -24.71 10.64 -12.61
N ASP A 112 -24.73 11.94 -12.93
CA ASP A 112 -23.73 12.93 -12.49
C ASP A 112 -23.50 12.94 -10.96
N ALA A 113 -24.53 12.59 -10.18
CA ALA A 113 -24.44 12.48 -8.72
C ALA A 113 -23.46 11.38 -8.24
N ILE A 114 -23.31 10.30 -9.01
CA ILE A 114 -22.39 9.18 -8.70
C ILE A 114 -21.08 9.37 -9.47
N ALA A 115 -21.15 9.87 -10.70
CA ALA A 115 -20.00 10.09 -11.56
C ALA A 115 -18.96 11.05 -10.96
N ASN A 116 -19.40 12.06 -10.18
CA ASN A 116 -18.49 13.00 -9.52
C ASN A 116 -17.76 12.44 -8.28
N ILE A 117 -18.20 11.29 -7.76
CA ILE A 117 -17.54 10.60 -6.63
C ILE A 117 -16.41 9.70 -7.13
N ILE A 118 -16.46 9.26 -8.39
CA ILE A 118 -15.48 8.33 -8.95
C ILE A 118 -14.25 9.10 -9.46
N PRO A 119 -13.07 8.93 -8.83
CA PRO A 119 -11.84 9.54 -9.32
C PRO A 119 -11.42 8.89 -10.65
N GLN A 120 -10.96 9.73 -11.58
CA GLN A 120 -10.28 9.25 -12.79
C GLN A 120 -8.82 8.98 -12.44
N PHE A 121 -8.41 7.73 -12.57
CA PHE A 121 -7.03 7.33 -12.37
C PHE A 121 -6.27 7.35 -13.69
N SER A 122 -5.10 7.98 -13.70
CA SER A 122 -4.14 7.82 -14.80
C SER A 122 -3.63 6.37 -14.86
N LEU A 123 -3.05 5.98 -16.00
CA LEU A 123 -2.45 4.64 -16.14
C LEU A 123 -1.40 4.34 -15.05
N LYS A 124 -0.62 5.35 -14.65
CA LYS A 124 0.39 5.25 -13.59
C LYS A 124 -0.25 5.01 -12.22
N GLU A 125 -1.30 5.76 -11.88
CA GLU A 125 -2.02 5.58 -10.62
C GLU A 125 -2.76 4.23 -10.58
N ALA A 126 -3.41 3.84 -11.68
CA ALA A 126 -4.07 2.54 -11.80
C ALA A 126 -3.07 1.38 -11.68
N ALA A 127 -1.85 1.54 -12.22
CA ALA A 127 -0.78 0.57 -12.02
C ALA A 127 -0.36 0.49 -10.55
N SER A 128 -0.12 1.61 -9.86
CA SER A 128 0.21 1.60 -8.43
C SER A 128 -0.90 0.96 -7.57
N ILE A 129 -2.17 1.18 -7.89
CA ILE A 129 -3.31 0.54 -7.21
C ILE A 129 -3.34 -0.97 -7.52
N GLY A 130 -3.06 -1.35 -8.77
CA GLY A 130 -3.04 -2.73 -9.21
C GLY A 130 -2.06 -3.60 -8.41
N ILE A 131 -0.89 -3.06 -8.05
CA ILE A 131 0.14 -3.79 -7.29
C ILE A 131 -0.35 -4.27 -5.91
N ILE A 132 -1.39 -3.66 -5.33
CA ILE A 132 -2.03 -4.18 -4.10
C ILE A 132 -2.47 -5.64 -4.28
N GLY A 133 -2.91 -6.01 -5.48
CA GLY A 133 -3.30 -7.38 -5.83
C GLY A 133 -2.16 -8.39 -5.81
N ALA A 134 -0.90 -7.95 -5.72
CA ALA A 134 0.26 -8.82 -5.51
C ALA A 134 0.32 -9.39 -4.09
N ALA A 135 -0.43 -8.79 -3.14
CA ALA A 135 -0.31 -9.04 -1.71
C ALA A 135 1.13 -8.90 -1.17
N ASP A 136 1.90 -7.99 -1.78
CA ASP A 136 3.25 -7.60 -1.36
C ASP A 136 3.29 -6.11 -0.98
N GLY A 137 3.39 -5.84 0.32
CA GLY A 137 3.37 -4.50 0.89
C GLY A 137 4.56 -3.65 0.49
N PRO A 138 5.81 -4.13 0.68
CA PRO A 138 7.00 -3.44 0.23
C PRO A 138 7.00 -3.10 -1.28
N THR A 139 6.58 -4.01 -2.17
CA THR A 139 6.48 -3.69 -3.62
C THR A 139 5.40 -2.63 -3.86
N SER A 140 4.27 -2.71 -3.17
CA SER A 140 3.19 -1.72 -3.28
C SER A 140 3.65 -0.32 -2.89
N ILE A 141 4.42 -0.19 -1.81
CA ILE A 141 5.04 1.07 -1.39
C ILE A 141 5.97 1.59 -2.48
N TYR A 142 6.86 0.73 -2.98
CA TYR A 142 7.86 1.08 -3.98
C TYR A 142 7.23 1.61 -5.27
N VAL A 143 6.27 0.88 -5.83
CA VAL A 143 5.62 1.29 -7.09
C VAL A 143 4.75 2.53 -6.89
N ALA A 144 4.12 2.69 -5.73
CA ALA A 144 3.39 3.91 -5.39
C ALA A 144 4.32 5.12 -5.23
N SER A 145 5.49 4.98 -4.60
CA SER A 145 6.44 6.10 -4.48
C SER A 145 7.02 6.53 -5.82
N LEU A 146 7.16 5.61 -6.78
CA LEU A 146 7.67 5.91 -8.12
C LEU A 146 6.61 6.53 -9.05
N PHE A 147 5.41 5.94 -9.09
CA PHE A 147 4.40 6.30 -10.10
C PHE A 147 3.25 7.16 -9.59
N ALA A 148 2.91 7.10 -8.30
CA ALA A 148 1.80 7.83 -7.72
C ALA A 148 2.05 8.26 -6.25
N PRO A 149 3.04 9.14 -5.97
CA PRO A 149 3.40 9.53 -4.60
C PRO A 149 2.21 10.05 -3.78
N ARG A 150 1.25 10.71 -4.44
CA ARG A 150 0.03 11.23 -3.80
C ARG A 150 -0.85 10.12 -3.22
N LEU A 151 -0.83 8.92 -3.81
CA LEU A 151 -1.61 7.77 -3.39
C LEU A 151 -0.85 6.84 -2.45
N LEU A 152 0.42 7.13 -2.14
CA LEU A 152 1.27 6.28 -1.30
C LEU A 152 0.63 5.96 0.05
N GLY A 153 0.07 6.95 0.74
CA GLY A 153 -0.60 6.75 2.03
C GLY A 153 -1.78 5.78 1.93
N PRO A 154 -2.81 6.08 1.12
CA PRO A 154 -3.94 5.17 0.90
C PRO A 154 -3.55 3.77 0.42
N ILE A 155 -2.60 3.65 -0.52
CA ILE A 155 -2.13 2.36 -1.04
C ILE A 155 -1.45 1.55 0.06
N SER A 156 -0.57 2.16 0.85
CA SER A 156 0.15 1.48 1.94
C SER A 156 -0.83 0.95 3.00
N VAL A 157 -1.81 1.77 3.39
CA VAL A 157 -2.83 1.36 4.37
C VAL A 157 -3.66 0.20 3.82
N ALA A 158 -4.14 0.29 2.58
CA ALA A 158 -4.96 -0.74 1.95
C ALA A 158 -4.18 -2.06 1.79
N ALA A 159 -2.92 -1.99 1.36
CA ALA A 159 -2.07 -3.16 1.15
C ALA A 159 -1.94 -4.00 2.42
N TYR A 160 -1.46 -3.41 3.53
CA TYR A 160 -1.29 -4.17 4.78
C TYR A 160 -2.61 -4.56 5.44
N SER A 161 -3.64 -3.73 5.32
CA SER A 161 -4.96 -4.07 5.86
C SER A 161 -5.56 -5.27 5.14
N TYR A 162 -5.43 -5.36 3.81
CA TYR A 162 -5.97 -6.49 3.04
C TYR A 162 -5.13 -7.76 3.18
N MET A 163 -3.81 -7.67 3.32
CA MET A 163 -2.96 -8.82 3.62
C MET A 163 -3.36 -9.46 4.96
N ALA A 164 -3.64 -8.64 5.98
CA ALA A 164 -4.11 -9.12 7.29
C ALA A 164 -5.51 -9.74 7.27
N LEU A 165 -6.32 -9.52 6.22
CA LEU A 165 -7.63 -10.15 6.08
C LEU A 165 -7.56 -11.54 5.45
N VAL A 166 -6.39 -11.95 4.94
CA VAL A 166 -6.15 -13.32 4.50
C VAL A 166 -5.90 -14.18 5.76
N PRO A 167 -6.75 -15.18 6.02
CA PRO A 167 -6.72 -15.97 7.27
C PRO A 167 -5.54 -16.94 7.35
#